data_AF-A0A3P3XM68-F1
#
_entry.id   AF-A0A3P3XM68-F1
#
_cell.length_a   1.000
_cell.length_b   1.000
_cell.length_c   1.000
_cell.angle_alpha   90.00
_cell.angle_beta   90.00
_cell.angle_gamma   90.00
#
_symmetry.space_group_name_H-M   'P 1'
#
loop_
_entity.id
_entity.type
_entity.pdbx_description
1 polymer ?
#
loop_
_entity_poly.entity_id
_entity_poly.type
_entity_poly.pdbx_seq_one_letter_code
_entity_poly.pdbx_strand_id
1 'polypeptide(L)'
;MTKYFKYYVFSILISILLVLGCKNITQTNPTSDTSTDNNTIFNITSMRRDTTTNVIEVRIDTFPSTWGNWQMYLNGKEVSMEGNAGEIVVRPNAALDSAPTGLFIGTLPWLTGLDGIDFPMEGALQFYIPGKGYSNKFYYNLKDQTFDDDSSADTTHNWINHYGDLVIENNETRSIENEKYFQQGNIYVNDNSKLIIKNSQLMMGRGDVPTIHVYIIVAPNASVEIENSKIFPDSGLVCVLNKGNVTITDSPTSIHYFDMSDGAHLTMINSEMVFTIGGLLQVTGGETTVVNSTIGALGLKVPANAHLNVSNLSSGVYFDSWDVHSMIPEADYTLTLTKTQILKDDFTGDLEHGPYERGWIFFLDPDAHVRIANSELRKVFIDVIDDNATFENLKVGIPSSLKYRDIELTNVTVMGQWPFYIKDSKVTINNSNYLFLQPTGTSTVSVNDSHICEFIPREFSGTMEFRNGLWTTAGEIIGDVAYHSMSNDFSIKGSLKIGDGIQDNLQWKDATVTREYDIHVVKKDGTPLSGVLVQMDGQNVSTDSDGKAKISIQFDEYNFKQNMILKISLPNNTTTETEISFFSETPIKVIIE
;
A
#
# COMPACT_ATOMS: atom_id res chain seq x y z
N MET A 1 -40.39 27.67 7.04
CA MET A 1 -41.79 27.77 6.57
C MET A 1 -41.77 28.64 5.31
N THR A 2 -41.78 28.00 4.12
CA THR A 2 -42.43 28.45 2.85
C THR A 2 -42.24 29.92 2.40
N LYS A 3 -41.79 30.30 1.19
CA LYS A 3 -42.11 29.84 -0.19
C LYS A 3 -41.39 30.73 -1.25
N TYR A 4 -40.92 30.17 -2.39
CA TYR A 4 -41.13 30.60 -3.82
C TYR A 4 -40.69 32.03 -4.29
N PHE A 5 -40.27 32.35 -5.53
CA PHE A 5 -40.00 31.69 -6.82
C PHE A 5 -39.60 32.80 -7.85
N LYS A 6 -38.87 32.43 -8.92
CA LYS A 6 -38.83 33.00 -10.31
C LYS A 6 -37.78 34.03 -10.78
N TYR A 7 -36.94 33.51 -11.69
CA TYR A 7 -36.60 33.92 -13.07
C TYR A 7 -36.00 35.31 -13.38
N TYR A 8 -34.88 35.31 -14.13
CA TYR A 8 -34.84 35.89 -15.49
C TYR A 8 -33.75 35.27 -16.36
N VAL A 9 -34.14 34.97 -17.60
CA VAL A 9 -33.36 34.50 -18.76
C VAL A 9 -32.96 35.73 -19.59
N PHE A 10 -31.75 35.81 -20.13
CA PHE A 10 -31.52 36.49 -21.42
C PHE A 10 -30.24 36.00 -22.12
N SER A 11 -30.30 36.06 -23.45
CA SER A 11 -29.61 35.26 -24.45
C SER A 11 -28.55 36.03 -25.26
N ILE A 12 -27.64 35.26 -25.89
CA ILE A 12 -27.10 35.40 -27.28
C ILE A 12 -26.00 36.44 -27.60
N LEU A 13 -24.80 35.89 -27.89
CA LEU A 13 -24.04 35.88 -29.18
C LEU A 13 -23.68 37.20 -29.91
N ILE A 14 -22.39 37.36 -30.30
CA ILE A 14 -21.88 37.69 -31.67
C ILE A 14 -20.32 37.88 -31.69
N SER A 15 -19.64 36.91 -32.32
CA SER A 15 -18.67 36.94 -33.45
C SER A 15 -17.48 37.92 -33.61
N ILE A 16 -16.28 37.29 -33.77
CA ILE A 16 -15.30 37.33 -34.91
C ILE A 16 -14.40 38.56 -35.17
N LEU A 17 -13.07 38.33 -35.18
CA LEU A 17 -12.07 38.72 -36.21
C LEU A 17 -10.70 38.01 -35.91
N LEU A 18 -10.31 36.93 -36.61
CA LEU A 18 -9.49 36.83 -37.84
C LEU A 18 -8.07 37.45 -37.78
N VAL A 19 -7.02 36.62 -37.96
CA VAL A 19 -6.09 36.64 -39.12
C VAL A 19 -4.91 35.65 -38.97
N LEU A 20 -4.92 34.65 -39.88
CA LEU A 20 -3.87 34.03 -40.71
C LEU A 20 -2.54 33.48 -40.12
N GLY A 21 -2.26 32.23 -40.53
CA GLY A 21 -0.93 31.63 -40.57
C GLY A 21 -0.89 30.21 -41.13
N CYS A 22 -1.30 29.99 -42.38
CA CYS A 22 -1.14 28.70 -43.08
C CYS A 22 0.34 28.38 -43.36
N LYS A 23 0.76 27.13 -43.11
CA LYS A 23 1.81 26.45 -43.88
C LYS A 23 1.37 25.03 -44.17
N ASN A 24 1.56 24.64 -45.42
CA ASN A 24 0.91 23.52 -46.09
C ASN A 24 1.98 22.51 -46.53
N ILE A 25 1.57 21.23 -46.58
CA ILE A 25 2.05 20.14 -47.47
C ILE A 25 3.38 19.48 -47.06
N THR A 26 3.37 18.16 -46.77
CA THR A 26 3.51 17.11 -47.81
C THR A 26 3.02 15.74 -47.31
N GLN A 27 2.01 15.21 -47.99
CA GLN A 27 1.61 13.79 -47.97
C GLN A 27 2.67 12.96 -48.70
N THR A 28 3.02 11.80 -48.13
CA THR A 28 3.54 10.67 -48.90
C THR A 28 2.63 9.47 -48.60
N ASN A 29 1.90 9.01 -49.62
CA ASN A 29 1.45 7.62 -49.73
C ASN A 29 2.50 6.90 -50.58
N PRO A 30 2.89 5.67 -50.26
CA PRO A 30 2.12 4.50 -50.75
C PRO A 30 2.09 3.39 -49.67
N THR A 31 1.27 2.36 -49.67
CA THR A 31 0.76 1.49 -50.73
C THR A 31 -0.53 0.85 -50.24
N SER A 32 -1.45 0.63 -51.16
CA SER A 32 -2.59 -0.28 -51.02
C SER A 32 -2.11 -1.68 -50.65
N ASP A 33 -2.38 -2.09 -49.42
CA ASP A 33 -2.51 -3.51 -49.10
C ASP A 33 -4.00 -3.78 -48.89
N THR A 34 -4.56 -4.51 -49.84
CA THR A 34 -5.93 -4.97 -49.83
C THR A 34 -6.04 -6.12 -48.83
N SER A 35 -6.19 -5.80 -47.55
CA SER A 35 -6.92 -6.67 -46.63
C SER A 35 -8.23 -5.99 -46.30
N THR A 36 -9.33 -6.66 -46.60
CA THR A 36 -10.67 -6.33 -46.11
C THR A 36 -10.61 -6.06 -44.61
N ASP A 37 -10.56 -4.78 -44.21
CA ASP A 37 -10.86 -4.38 -42.85
C ASP A 37 -12.34 -4.69 -42.64
N ASN A 38 -12.59 -5.89 -42.12
CA ASN A 38 -13.77 -6.14 -41.34
C ASN A 38 -13.76 -5.09 -40.24
N ASN A 39 -14.54 -4.03 -40.47
CA ASN A 39 -14.90 -3.03 -39.47
C ASN A 39 -15.61 -3.78 -38.35
N THR A 40 -14.82 -4.42 -37.49
CA THR A 40 -15.24 -5.20 -36.34
C THR A 40 -15.66 -4.16 -35.33
N ILE A 41 -16.92 -3.76 -35.46
CA ILE A 41 -17.63 -2.99 -34.45
C ILE A 41 -17.63 -3.88 -33.22
N PHE A 42 -16.91 -3.48 -32.17
CA PHE A 42 -17.03 -4.11 -30.88
C PHE A 42 -18.30 -3.57 -30.22
N ASN A 43 -19.12 -4.46 -29.66
CA ASN A 43 -20.36 -4.12 -29.00
C ASN A 43 -20.30 -4.51 -27.53
N ILE A 44 -20.85 -3.65 -26.69
CA ILE A 44 -21.25 -4.01 -25.33
C ILE A 44 -22.41 -4.99 -25.43
N THR A 45 -22.21 -6.17 -24.85
CA THR A 45 -23.17 -7.28 -24.87
C THR A 45 -23.93 -7.41 -23.56
N SER A 46 -23.32 -7.02 -22.44
CA SER A 46 -23.98 -6.96 -21.14
C SER A 46 -23.29 -5.97 -20.22
N MET A 47 -24.06 -5.49 -19.24
CA MET A 47 -23.57 -4.68 -18.14
C MET A 47 -24.29 -5.16 -16.88
N ARG A 48 -23.53 -5.47 -15.83
CA ARG A 48 -24.07 -6.03 -14.59
C ARG A 48 -23.34 -5.48 -13.39
N ARG A 49 -24.05 -5.28 -12.28
CA ARG A 49 -23.48 -4.85 -11.01
C ARG A 49 -23.21 -6.07 -10.13
N ASP A 50 -21.97 -6.20 -9.68
CA ASP A 50 -21.62 -7.12 -8.59
C ASP A 50 -22.14 -6.51 -7.29
N THR A 51 -23.05 -7.20 -6.63
CA THR A 51 -23.68 -6.75 -5.38
C THR A 51 -22.77 -6.89 -4.16
N THR A 52 -21.71 -7.70 -4.25
CA THR A 52 -20.73 -7.92 -3.18
C THR A 52 -19.67 -6.85 -3.21
N THR A 53 -19.05 -6.63 -4.37
CA THR A 53 -17.95 -5.66 -4.51
C THR A 53 -18.43 -4.27 -4.90
N ASN A 54 -19.71 -4.11 -5.27
CA ASN A 54 -20.28 -2.87 -5.80
C ASN A 54 -19.53 -2.33 -7.04
N VAL A 55 -18.90 -3.23 -7.81
CA VAL A 55 -18.27 -2.94 -9.11
C VAL A 55 -19.27 -3.24 -10.23
N ILE A 56 -19.13 -2.57 -11.38
CA ILE A 56 -19.90 -2.92 -12.58
C ILE A 56 -19.00 -3.64 -13.58
N GLU A 57 -19.40 -4.83 -14.01
CA GLU A 57 -18.79 -5.53 -15.13
C GLU A 57 -19.52 -5.18 -16.43
N VAL A 58 -18.76 -4.89 -17.48
CA VAL A 58 -19.22 -4.63 -18.83
C VAL A 58 -18.60 -5.66 -19.76
N ARG A 59 -19.40 -6.56 -20.35
CA ARG A 59 -18.88 -7.51 -21.35
C ARG A 59 -18.98 -6.95 -22.75
N ILE A 60 -18.01 -7.29 -23.58
CA ILE A 60 -17.98 -6.93 -25.00
C ILE A 60 -17.85 -8.18 -25.87
N ASP A 61 -18.44 -8.17 -27.06
CA ASP A 61 -18.48 -9.33 -27.97
C ASP A 61 -17.10 -9.72 -28.52
N THR A 62 -16.20 -8.76 -28.67
CA THR A 62 -14.82 -8.98 -29.07
C THR A 62 -13.95 -7.93 -28.40
N PHE A 63 -13.09 -8.35 -27.48
CA PHE A 63 -12.13 -7.45 -26.88
C PHE A 63 -11.04 -7.10 -27.90
N PRO A 64 -10.78 -5.81 -28.16
CA PRO A 64 -9.80 -5.40 -29.16
C PRO A 64 -8.38 -5.68 -28.65
N SER A 65 -7.45 -5.88 -29.58
CA SER A 65 -6.06 -6.24 -29.28
C SER A 65 -5.24 -5.15 -28.55
N THR A 66 -5.83 -3.97 -28.32
CA THR A 66 -5.17 -2.82 -27.69
C THR A 66 -6.04 -2.23 -26.59
N TRP A 67 -5.46 -2.05 -25.41
CA TRP A 67 -6.02 -1.33 -24.27
C TRP A 67 -5.24 -0.02 -24.07
N GLY A 68 -5.93 1.08 -23.72
CA GLY A 68 -5.37 2.43 -23.59
C GLY A 68 -5.91 3.43 -24.61
N ASN A 69 -6.10 4.69 -24.18
CA ASN A 69 -6.73 5.78 -24.96
C ASN A 69 -8.21 5.56 -25.34
N TRP A 70 -8.93 4.71 -24.61
CA TRP A 70 -10.37 4.59 -24.78
C TRP A 70 -11.06 5.80 -24.15
N GLN A 71 -12.23 6.16 -24.68
CA GLN A 71 -13.11 7.16 -24.08
C GLN A 71 -14.43 6.52 -23.69
N MET A 72 -14.92 6.85 -22.49
CA MET A 72 -16.21 6.39 -21.99
C MET A 72 -17.23 7.51 -22.05
N TYR A 73 -18.44 7.19 -22.50
CA TYR A 73 -19.57 8.10 -22.53
C TYR A 73 -20.71 7.52 -21.69
N LEU A 74 -21.12 8.27 -20.66
CA LEU A 74 -22.32 7.99 -19.87
C LEU A 74 -23.42 8.98 -20.26
N ASN A 75 -24.54 8.45 -20.72
CA ASN A 75 -25.67 9.24 -21.21
C ASN A 75 -25.29 10.27 -22.30
N GLY A 76 -24.27 9.95 -23.10
CA GLY A 76 -23.74 10.81 -24.16
C GLY A 76 -22.78 11.91 -23.70
N LYS A 77 -22.44 11.97 -22.40
CA LYS A 77 -21.40 12.83 -21.85
C LYS A 77 -20.12 12.03 -21.63
N GLU A 78 -18.99 12.56 -22.09
CA GLU A 78 -17.69 11.95 -21.84
C GLU A 78 -17.36 11.97 -20.34
N VAL A 79 -16.83 10.85 -19.85
CA VAL A 79 -16.43 10.64 -18.46
C VAL A 79 -15.03 10.03 -18.47
N SER A 80 -14.16 10.55 -17.60
CA SER A 80 -12.79 10.02 -17.46
C SER A 80 -12.83 8.55 -17.05
N MET A 81 -11.94 7.75 -17.64
CA MET A 81 -11.74 6.33 -17.30
C MET A 81 -10.58 6.12 -16.30
N GLU A 82 -9.84 7.18 -16.02
CA GLU A 82 -8.64 7.19 -15.17
C GLU A 82 -8.80 8.27 -14.09
N GLY A 83 -9.91 8.20 -13.34
CA GLY A 83 -10.15 9.13 -12.24
C GLY A 83 -9.14 9.00 -11.09
N ASN A 84 -9.03 10.06 -10.29
CA ASN A 84 -8.30 10.06 -9.02
C ASN A 84 -9.04 9.24 -7.93
N ALA A 85 -8.51 9.20 -6.70
CA ALA A 85 -9.20 8.60 -5.56
C ALA A 85 -10.62 9.19 -5.40
N GLY A 86 -11.63 8.32 -5.30
CA GLY A 86 -13.03 8.73 -5.25
C GLY A 86 -13.64 9.15 -6.60
N GLU A 87 -13.03 8.78 -7.72
CA GLU A 87 -13.58 8.96 -9.07
C GLU A 87 -13.72 7.61 -9.81
N ILE A 88 -14.45 7.62 -10.93
CA ILE A 88 -14.67 6.41 -11.73
C ILE A 88 -13.36 5.93 -12.38
N VAL A 89 -13.09 4.64 -12.24
CA VAL A 89 -11.96 3.95 -12.85
C VAL A 89 -12.47 2.80 -13.71
N VAL A 90 -11.96 2.67 -14.93
CA VAL A 90 -12.31 1.57 -15.83
C VAL A 90 -11.07 0.73 -16.16
N ARG A 91 -11.16 -0.61 -16.04
CA ARG A 91 -10.05 -1.54 -16.28
C ARG A 91 -10.51 -2.81 -17.00
N PRO A 92 -9.66 -3.57 -17.70
CA PRO A 92 -10.01 -4.88 -18.24
C PRO A 92 -10.44 -5.86 -17.13
N ASN A 93 -11.39 -6.75 -17.43
CA ASN A 93 -11.97 -7.69 -16.47
C ASN A 93 -11.21 -9.04 -16.35
N ALA A 94 -9.93 -9.08 -16.72
CA ALA A 94 -9.11 -10.28 -16.67
C ALA A 94 -7.74 -9.99 -16.09
N ALA A 95 -7.11 -11.03 -15.55
CA ALA A 95 -5.70 -11.02 -15.17
C ALA A 95 -4.81 -10.78 -16.41
N LEU A 96 -3.57 -10.32 -16.17
CA LEU A 96 -2.65 -9.92 -17.23
C LEU A 96 -2.27 -11.04 -18.21
N ASP A 97 -2.42 -12.30 -17.79
CA ASP A 97 -2.13 -13.50 -18.59
C ASP A 97 -3.32 -14.03 -19.39
N SER A 98 -4.50 -13.41 -19.21
CA SER A 98 -5.77 -13.87 -19.74
C SER A 98 -6.37 -12.81 -20.66
N ALA A 99 -6.93 -13.24 -21.79
CA ALA A 99 -7.61 -12.32 -22.69
C ALA A 99 -8.89 -11.78 -22.00
N PRO A 100 -9.04 -10.46 -21.83
CA PRO A 100 -10.25 -9.90 -21.22
C PRO A 100 -11.47 -10.17 -22.09
N THR A 101 -12.61 -10.33 -21.42
CA THR A 101 -13.92 -10.49 -22.05
C THR A 101 -14.75 -9.21 -21.95
N GLY A 102 -14.21 -8.20 -21.27
CA GLY A 102 -14.93 -7.02 -20.84
C GLY A 102 -14.08 -6.08 -19.98
N LEU A 103 -14.78 -5.19 -19.29
CA LEU A 103 -14.23 -4.15 -18.44
C LEU A 103 -14.91 -4.18 -17.07
N PHE A 104 -14.21 -3.75 -16.04
CA PHE A 104 -14.77 -3.37 -14.76
C PHE A 104 -14.80 -1.85 -14.61
N ILE A 105 -15.85 -1.33 -13.96
CA ILE A 105 -16.03 0.08 -13.58
C ILE A 105 -16.16 0.14 -12.05
N GLY A 106 -15.21 0.77 -11.38
CA GLY A 106 -15.11 0.89 -9.91
C GLY A 106 -14.37 2.17 -9.50
N THR A 107 -13.67 2.13 -8.35
CA THR A 107 -12.84 3.23 -7.82
C THR A 107 -11.38 2.79 -7.51
N LEU A 108 -10.48 3.75 -7.27
CA LEU A 108 -9.11 3.52 -6.74
C LEU A 108 -9.14 3.25 -5.21
N PRO A 109 -8.16 2.55 -4.61
CA PRO A 109 -6.85 2.16 -5.16
C PRO A 109 -6.81 0.84 -5.97
N TRP A 110 -7.82 -0.03 -5.92
CA TRP A 110 -8.01 -1.11 -6.90
C TRP A 110 -9.43 -1.69 -6.82
N LEU A 111 -10.24 -1.49 -7.89
CA LEU A 111 -11.61 -1.98 -8.09
C LEU A 111 -12.42 -2.14 -6.80
N THR A 112 -12.36 -1.11 -5.96
CA THR A 112 -13.31 -0.95 -4.87
C THR A 112 -14.65 -0.56 -5.46
N GLY A 113 -15.70 -0.83 -4.71
CA GLY A 113 -17.05 -0.50 -5.10
C GLY A 113 -17.22 0.97 -5.49
N LEU A 114 -18.30 1.24 -6.23
CA LEU A 114 -18.74 2.60 -6.53
C LEU A 114 -19.37 3.29 -5.29
N ASP A 115 -18.90 2.97 -4.09
CA ASP A 115 -19.41 3.52 -2.84
C ASP A 115 -19.10 5.02 -2.78
N GLY A 116 -20.14 5.82 -2.55
CA GLY A 116 -20.02 7.29 -2.56
C GLY A 116 -19.88 7.92 -3.95
N ILE A 117 -19.90 7.14 -5.04
CA ILE A 117 -19.89 7.64 -6.41
C ILE A 117 -21.33 7.72 -6.94
N ASP A 118 -21.71 8.88 -7.48
CA ASP A 118 -22.99 9.05 -8.18
C ASP A 118 -22.92 8.43 -9.59
N PHE A 119 -22.87 7.10 -9.66
CA PHE A 119 -23.01 6.36 -10.90
C PHE A 119 -24.49 6.12 -11.20
N PRO A 120 -25.02 6.55 -12.36
CA PRO A 120 -26.44 6.39 -12.65
C PRO A 120 -26.84 4.91 -12.69
N MET A 121 -27.88 4.54 -11.93
CA MET A 121 -28.38 3.16 -11.87
C MET A 121 -29.11 2.71 -13.14
N GLU A 122 -29.53 3.65 -13.99
CA GLU A 122 -30.14 3.42 -15.28
C GLU A 122 -29.63 4.47 -16.26
N GLY A 123 -29.38 4.06 -17.51
CA GLY A 123 -28.77 4.97 -18.47
C GLY A 123 -28.29 4.29 -19.74
N ALA A 124 -27.40 4.97 -20.44
CA ALA A 124 -26.73 4.45 -21.62
C ALA A 124 -25.21 4.59 -21.50
N LEU A 125 -24.49 3.49 -21.76
CA LEU A 125 -23.04 3.42 -21.82
C LEU A 125 -22.59 3.29 -23.29
N GLN A 126 -21.49 3.95 -23.63
CA GLN A 126 -20.83 3.78 -24.93
C GLN A 126 -19.33 4.00 -24.78
N PHE A 127 -18.52 3.25 -25.52
CA PHE A 127 -17.08 3.48 -25.60
C PHE A 127 -16.68 3.95 -27.00
N TYR A 128 -15.63 4.76 -27.08
CA TYR A 128 -14.92 5.08 -28.32
C TYR A 128 -13.48 4.58 -28.23
N ILE A 129 -13.04 3.93 -29.30
CA ILE A 129 -11.66 3.44 -29.43
C ILE A 129 -11.04 4.07 -30.69
N PRO A 130 -9.90 4.76 -30.56
CA PRO A 130 -9.17 5.28 -31.71
C PRO A 130 -8.91 4.19 -32.77
N GLY A 131 -9.31 4.45 -34.01
CA GLY A 131 -9.14 3.51 -35.13
C GLY A 131 -10.21 2.40 -35.24
N LYS A 132 -11.06 2.20 -34.22
CA LYS A 132 -12.20 1.25 -34.27
C LYS A 132 -13.56 1.93 -34.24
N GLY A 133 -13.64 3.15 -33.70
CA GLY A 133 -14.88 3.92 -33.61
C GLY A 133 -15.67 3.67 -32.33
N TYR A 134 -16.96 3.98 -32.37
CA TYR A 134 -17.86 3.81 -31.23
C TYR A 134 -18.40 2.38 -31.12
N SER A 135 -18.58 1.90 -29.90
CA SER A 135 -19.44 0.75 -29.62
C SER A 135 -20.91 1.09 -29.90
N ASN A 136 -21.79 0.08 -29.86
CA ASN A 136 -23.22 0.33 -29.68
C ASN A 136 -23.48 1.17 -28.42
N LYS A 137 -24.55 1.96 -28.45
CA LYS A 137 -25.10 2.63 -27.27
C LYS A 137 -25.88 1.59 -26.45
N PHE A 138 -25.33 1.14 -25.34
CA PHE A 138 -25.90 0.10 -24.51
C PHE A 138 -26.76 0.68 -23.40
N TYR A 139 -28.07 0.44 -23.45
CA TYR A 139 -28.99 0.87 -22.41
C TYR A 139 -29.01 -0.16 -21.29
N TYR A 140 -28.77 0.28 -20.06
CA TYR A 140 -28.68 -0.58 -18.88
C TYR A 140 -29.65 -0.14 -17.79
N ASN A 141 -29.99 -1.10 -16.92
CA ASN A 141 -30.71 -0.87 -15.67
C ASN A 141 -30.11 -1.80 -14.61
N LEU A 142 -29.21 -1.25 -13.80
CA LEU A 142 -28.45 -1.97 -12.79
C LEU A 142 -29.27 -2.35 -11.55
N LYS A 143 -30.54 -1.90 -11.45
CA LYS A 143 -31.45 -2.33 -10.39
C LYS A 143 -31.93 -3.76 -10.61
N ASP A 144 -32.04 -4.17 -11.87
CA ASP A 144 -32.58 -5.48 -12.29
C ASP A 144 -31.49 -6.41 -12.89
N GLN A 145 -30.25 -5.91 -13.00
CA GLN A 145 -29.10 -6.58 -13.64
C GLN A 145 -27.97 -6.78 -12.62
N THR A 146 -28.28 -7.49 -11.53
CA THR A 146 -27.30 -7.92 -10.52
C THR A 146 -26.93 -9.39 -10.74
N PHE A 147 -25.72 -9.78 -10.35
CA PHE A 147 -25.29 -11.17 -10.36
C PHE A 147 -24.30 -11.39 -9.22
N ASP A 148 -24.49 -12.49 -8.49
CA ASP A 148 -23.50 -13.07 -7.59
C ASP A 148 -22.62 -14.01 -8.42
N ASP A 149 -21.30 -13.86 -8.37
CA ASP A 149 -20.35 -14.62 -9.18
C ASP A 149 -20.23 -16.10 -8.78
N ASP A 150 -21.30 -16.86 -9.03
CA ASP A 150 -21.32 -18.30 -8.93
C ASP A 150 -22.30 -18.88 -9.96
N SER A 151 -21.85 -19.00 -11.22
CA SER A 151 -22.55 -19.81 -12.23
C SER A 151 -22.11 -21.28 -12.19
N SER A 152 -21.91 -21.81 -10.99
CA SER A 152 -22.16 -23.22 -10.72
C SER A 152 -23.49 -23.28 -9.96
N ALA A 153 -24.26 -24.34 -10.11
CA ALA A 153 -25.48 -24.51 -9.33
C ALA A 153 -25.11 -24.69 -7.85
N ASP A 154 -24.86 -23.60 -7.12
CA ASP A 154 -24.66 -23.62 -5.68
C ASP A 154 -25.90 -23.08 -4.98
N THR A 155 -26.63 -24.01 -4.42
CA THR A 155 -27.74 -23.76 -3.52
C THR A 155 -27.24 -22.98 -2.31
N THR A 156 -27.48 -21.67 -2.26
CA THR A 156 -27.70 -20.91 -1.02
C THR A 156 -26.72 -21.15 0.14
N HIS A 157 -25.41 -21.23 -0.09
CA HIS A 157 -24.46 -21.12 1.02
C HIS A 157 -24.35 -19.64 1.41
N ASN A 158 -25.25 -19.21 2.29
CA ASN A 158 -25.12 -17.93 2.97
C ASN A 158 -23.77 -17.90 3.71
N TRP A 159 -23.11 -16.74 3.70
CA TRP A 159 -21.90 -16.53 4.48
C TRP A 159 -22.13 -16.87 5.96
N ILE A 160 -21.28 -17.73 6.50
CA ILE A 160 -21.16 -17.93 7.94
C ILE A 160 -20.26 -16.80 8.44
N ASN A 161 -20.85 -15.88 9.20
CA ASN A 161 -20.14 -14.72 9.72
C ASN A 161 -19.66 -14.97 11.13
N HIS A 162 -18.38 -14.69 11.37
CA HIS A 162 -17.79 -14.67 12.70
C HIS A 162 -17.15 -13.31 12.96
N TYR A 163 -17.55 -12.70 14.08
CA TYR A 163 -17.14 -11.35 14.48
C TYR A 163 -16.25 -11.43 15.72
N GLY A 164 -15.09 -10.79 15.65
CA GLY A 164 -14.04 -10.90 16.65
C GLY A 164 -13.05 -12.03 16.33
N ASP A 165 -12.02 -12.13 17.15
CA ASP A 165 -10.94 -13.10 16.93
C ASP A 165 -11.43 -14.55 17.04
N LEU A 166 -11.02 -15.39 16.09
CA LEU A 166 -11.20 -16.85 16.16
C LEU A 166 -10.02 -17.49 16.86
N VAL A 167 -10.23 -17.99 18.08
CA VAL A 167 -9.20 -18.66 18.86
C VAL A 167 -9.47 -20.17 18.88
N ILE A 168 -8.53 -20.95 18.33
CA ILE A 168 -8.59 -22.41 18.28
C ILE A 168 -7.53 -22.95 19.25
N GLU A 169 -7.98 -23.56 20.34
CA GLU A 169 -7.13 -23.92 21.48
C GLU A 169 -7.54 -25.25 22.10
N ASN A 170 -6.87 -25.67 23.18
CA ASN A 170 -7.22 -26.87 23.94
C ASN A 170 -7.21 -28.19 23.13
N ASN A 171 -6.31 -28.30 22.14
CA ASN A 171 -6.23 -29.42 21.19
C ASN A 171 -7.46 -29.56 20.28
N GLU A 172 -8.21 -28.47 20.07
CA GLU A 172 -9.35 -28.46 19.15
C GLU A 172 -8.89 -28.59 17.70
N THR A 173 -9.69 -29.29 16.89
CA THR A 173 -9.66 -29.17 15.43
C THR A 173 -10.89 -28.42 14.96
N ARG A 174 -10.68 -27.25 14.36
CA ARG A 174 -11.73 -26.44 13.73
C ARG A 174 -11.70 -26.67 12.22
N SER A 175 -12.85 -27.01 11.65
CA SER A 175 -13.02 -27.22 10.21
C SER A 175 -13.95 -26.15 9.62
N ILE A 176 -13.53 -25.56 8.50
CA ILE A 176 -14.32 -24.69 7.60
C ILE A 176 -14.37 -25.41 6.26
N GLU A 177 -15.39 -26.23 6.06
CA GLU A 177 -15.44 -27.19 4.94
C GLU A 177 -16.71 -27.08 4.11
N ASN A 178 -16.56 -26.93 2.79
CA ASN A 178 -17.65 -26.80 1.82
C ASN A 178 -18.57 -25.61 2.12
N GLU A 179 -18.00 -24.49 2.57
CA GLU A 179 -18.76 -23.32 2.98
C GLU A 179 -18.10 -21.99 2.58
N LYS A 180 -18.90 -20.91 2.64
CA LYS A 180 -18.44 -19.52 2.52
C LYS A 180 -18.38 -18.95 3.95
N TYR A 181 -17.19 -18.61 4.42
CA TYR A 181 -16.92 -18.18 5.80
C TYR A 181 -16.30 -16.79 5.82
N PHE A 182 -16.92 -15.86 6.53
CA PHE A 182 -16.41 -14.52 6.75
C PHE A 182 -15.89 -14.40 8.17
N GLN A 183 -14.59 -14.16 8.31
CA GLN A 183 -13.89 -13.96 9.56
C GLN A 183 -13.53 -12.48 9.71
N GLN A 184 -14.15 -11.78 10.66
CA GLN A 184 -13.83 -10.39 10.96
C GLN A 184 -13.01 -10.30 12.25
N GLY A 185 -11.69 -10.18 12.13
CA GLY A 185 -10.71 -10.29 13.21
C GLY A 185 -9.62 -11.31 12.91
N ASN A 186 -8.65 -11.45 13.81
CA ASN A 186 -7.55 -12.40 13.64
C ASN A 186 -8.01 -13.86 13.84
N ILE A 187 -7.23 -14.80 13.32
CA ILE A 187 -7.34 -16.22 13.63
C ILE A 187 -6.09 -16.64 14.41
N TYR A 188 -6.28 -17.20 15.60
CA TYR A 188 -5.21 -17.79 16.40
C TYR A 188 -5.36 -19.30 16.43
N VAL A 189 -4.34 -20.01 15.96
CA VAL A 189 -4.25 -21.47 16.06
C VAL A 189 -3.17 -21.77 17.10
N ASN A 190 -3.61 -22.00 18.34
CA ASN A 190 -2.72 -22.22 19.48
C ASN A 190 -2.11 -23.62 19.48
N ASP A 191 -1.10 -23.83 20.32
CA ASP A 191 -0.36 -25.09 20.39
C ASP A 191 -1.27 -26.33 20.48
N ASN A 192 -0.92 -27.35 19.69
CA ASN A 192 -1.61 -28.63 19.57
C ASN A 192 -3.02 -28.55 18.95
N SER A 193 -3.46 -27.38 18.49
CA SER A 193 -4.71 -27.22 17.76
C SER A 193 -4.52 -27.30 16.24
N LYS A 194 -5.64 -27.48 15.52
CA LYS A 194 -5.65 -27.56 14.06
C LYS A 194 -6.78 -26.72 13.45
N LEU A 195 -6.47 -26.00 12.38
CA LEU A 195 -7.45 -25.39 11.48
C LEU A 195 -7.43 -26.12 10.13
N ILE A 196 -8.61 -26.50 9.63
CA ILE A 196 -8.79 -27.07 8.30
C ILE A 196 -9.73 -26.15 7.51
N ILE A 197 -9.30 -25.74 6.32
CA ILE A 197 -10.07 -24.97 5.36
C ILE A 197 -10.07 -25.77 4.06
N LYS A 198 -11.22 -26.39 3.73
CA LYS A 198 -11.29 -27.33 2.60
C LYS A 198 -12.52 -27.10 1.72
N ASN A 199 -12.33 -27.00 0.42
CA ASN A 199 -13.41 -26.72 -0.54
C ASN A 199 -14.22 -25.46 -0.17
N SER A 200 -13.57 -24.45 0.39
CA SER A 200 -14.23 -23.31 1.03
C SER A 200 -13.75 -21.98 0.48
N GLN A 201 -14.53 -20.93 0.76
CA GLN A 201 -14.10 -19.55 0.58
C GLN A 201 -13.98 -18.89 1.96
N LEU A 202 -12.77 -18.48 2.32
CA LEU A 202 -12.51 -17.73 3.54
C LEU A 202 -12.25 -16.27 3.18
N MET A 203 -13.17 -15.40 3.58
CA MET A 203 -13.01 -13.95 3.49
C MET A 203 -12.55 -13.43 4.85
N MET A 204 -11.50 -12.61 4.89
CA MET A 204 -10.98 -12.04 6.12
C MET A 204 -11.13 -10.51 6.15
N GLY A 205 -11.74 -9.98 7.20
CA GLY A 205 -11.88 -8.55 7.44
C GLY A 205 -11.16 -8.10 8.71
N ARG A 206 -10.77 -6.82 8.78
CA ARG A 206 -10.00 -6.27 9.91
C ARG A 206 -10.74 -6.37 11.25
N GLY A 207 -12.03 -6.05 11.28
CA GLY A 207 -12.75 -5.84 12.54
C GLY A 207 -12.13 -4.72 13.37
N ASP A 208 -11.95 -4.95 14.67
CA ASP A 208 -11.35 -3.99 15.60
C ASP A 208 -9.80 -4.07 15.65
N VAL A 209 -9.17 -4.80 14.72
CA VAL A 209 -7.72 -4.93 14.66
C VAL A 209 -7.07 -3.58 14.33
N PRO A 210 -6.14 -3.09 15.17
CA PRO A 210 -5.57 -1.75 15.03
C PRO A 210 -4.59 -1.62 13.86
N THR A 211 -4.10 -2.73 13.30
CA THR A 211 -3.22 -2.75 12.12
C THR A 211 -4.02 -2.82 10.82
N ILE A 212 -3.41 -2.40 9.70
CA ILE A 212 -4.00 -2.66 8.37
C ILE A 212 -4.02 -4.16 8.03
N HIS A 213 -3.12 -4.91 8.67
CA HIS A 213 -2.97 -6.35 8.56
C HIS A 213 -4.01 -7.09 9.42
N VAL A 214 -4.54 -8.19 8.90
CA VAL A 214 -5.35 -9.19 9.61
C VAL A 214 -4.66 -10.54 9.52
N TYR A 215 -4.47 -11.20 10.65
CA TYR A 215 -3.53 -12.32 10.75
C TYR A 215 -4.20 -13.67 10.94
N ILE A 216 -3.63 -14.69 10.33
CA ILE A 216 -3.68 -16.08 10.78
C ILE A 216 -2.37 -16.37 11.51
N ILE A 217 -2.43 -16.55 12.83
CA ILE A 217 -1.28 -16.76 13.70
C ILE A 217 -1.21 -18.23 14.07
N VAL A 218 -0.14 -18.91 13.66
CA VAL A 218 0.03 -20.36 13.85
C VAL A 218 1.14 -20.59 14.87
N ALA A 219 0.78 -21.13 16.04
CA ALA A 219 1.73 -21.44 17.10
C ALA A 219 2.67 -22.62 16.76
N PRO A 220 3.80 -22.80 17.47
CA PRO A 220 4.83 -23.79 17.12
C PRO A 220 4.35 -25.23 16.95
N ASN A 221 3.40 -25.69 17.78
CA ASN A 221 2.86 -27.05 17.71
C ASN A 221 1.47 -27.10 17.08
N ALA A 222 1.05 -26.04 16.39
CA ALA A 222 -0.23 -25.96 15.71
C ALA A 222 -0.13 -26.40 14.24
N SER A 223 -1.28 -26.62 13.60
CA SER A 223 -1.33 -26.87 12.16
C SER A 223 -2.48 -26.17 11.44
N VAL A 224 -2.24 -25.75 10.21
CA VAL A 224 -3.25 -25.21 9.29
C VAL A 224 -3.20 -25.96 7.96
N GLU A 225 -4.34 -26.44 7.51
CA GLU A 225 -4.49 -27.14 6.24
C GLU A 225 -5.47 -26.36 5.35
N ILE A 226 -4.99 -25.90 4.20
CA ILE A 226 -5.76 -25.18 3.19
C ILE A 226 -5.76 -26.04 1.92
N GLU A 227 -6.91 -26.59 1.55
CA GLU A 227 -7.04 -27.49 0.40
C GLU A 227 -8.20 -27.05 -0.49
N ASN A 228 -7.95 -26.93 -1.80
CA ASN A 228 -8.96 -26.58 -2.80
C ASN A 228 -9.84 -25.38 -2.35
N SER A 229 -9.23 -24.34 -1.79
CA SER A 229 -9.93 -23.24 -1.12
C SER A 229 -9.41 -21.88 -1.57
N LYS A 230 -10.24 -20.85 -1.41
CA LYS A 230 -9.87 -19.45 -1.66
C LYS A 230 -9.74 -18.71 -0.34
N ILE A 231 -8.70 -17.90 -0.21
CA ILE A 231 -8.53 -16.98 0.92
C ILE A 231 -8.34 -15.57 0.36
N PHE A 232 -9.13 -14.60 0.81
CA PHE A 232 -9.04 -13.23 0.33
C PHE A 232 -9.51 -12.20 1.36
N PRO A 233 -9.03 -10.95 1.28
CA PRO A 233 -9.49 -9.89 2.16
C PRO A 233 -10.89 -9.39 1.76
N ASP A 234 -11.72 -9.09 2.76
CA ASP A 234 -12.79 -8.10 2.70
C ASP A 234 -12.22 -6.70 2.87
N SER A 235 -11.43 -6.54 3.93
CA SER A 235 -10.79 -5.29 4.34
C SER A 235 -9.42 -5.58 4.93
N GLY A 236 -8.48 -4.65 4.74
CA GLY A 236 -7.10 -4.83 5.18
C GLY A 236 -6.31 -5.82 4.34
N LEU A 237 -5.23 -6.35 4.92
CA LEU A 237 -4.27 -7.23 4.26
C LEU A 237 -4.16 -8.56 5.00
N VAL A 238 -4.47 -9.67 4.32
CA VAL A 238 -4.38 -11.00 4.93
C VAL A 238 -2.93 -11.40 5.08
N CYS A 239 -2.54 -11.69 6.31
CA CYS A 239 -1.20 -12.10 6.68
C CYS A 239 -1.20 -13.46 7.38
N VAL A 240 -0.13 -14.22 7.23
CA VAL A 240 0.09 -15.46 7.99
C VAL A 240 1.41 -15.33 8.75
N LEU A 241 1.37 -15.52 10.07
CA LEU A 241 2.57 -15.66 10.89
C LEU A 241 2.70 -17.14 11.26
N ASN A 242 3.58 -17.85 10.56
CA ASN A 242 3.73 -19.29 10.74
C ASN A 242 4.94 -19.63 11.62
N LYS A 243 4.66 -20.22 12.78
CA LYS A 243 5.66 -20.91 13.62
C LYS A 243 5.45 -22.43 13.66
N GLY A 244 4.31 -22.91 13.17
CA GLY A 244 3.89 -24.31 13.20
C GLY A 244 3.92 -24.95 11.81
N ASN A 245 2.90 -25.75 11.51
CA ASN A 245 2.85 -26.53 10.26
C ASN A 245 1.71 -26.04 9.36
N VAL A 246 2.03 -25.56 8.16
CA VAL A 246 1.03 -25.10 7.19
C VAL A 246 1.15 -25.88 5.89
N THR A 247 0.01 -26.35 5.38
CA THR A 247 -0.08 -26.96 4.04
C THR A 247 -1.09 -26.20 3.19
N ILE A 248 -0.70 -25.82 1.98
CA ILE A 248 -1.56 -25.15 1.00
C ILE A 248 -1.55 -25.98 -0.29
N THR A 249 -2.67 -26.57 -0.67
CA THR A 249 -2.76 -27.44 -1.85
C THR A 249 -3.93 -27.05 -2.73
N ASP A 250 -3.69 -26.96 -4.04
CA ASP A 250 -4.68 -26.63 -5.07
C ASP A 250 -5.51 -25.37 -4.72
N SER A 251 -4.89 -24.37 -4.08
CA SER A 251 -5.60 -23.24 -3.47
C SER A 251 -5.06 -21.90 -3.98
N PRO A 252 -5.87 -21.10 -4.69
CA PRO A 252 -5.50 -19.72 -5.00
C PRO A 252 -5.78 -18.84 -3.78
N THR A 253 -4.72 -18.22 -3.24
CA THR A 253 -4.81 -17.36 -2.07
C THR A 253 -4.32 -15.95 -2.37
N SER A 254 -5.10 -14.97 -1.91
CA SER A 254 -4.79 -13.55 -1.91
C SER A 254 -4.12 -13.14 -0.59
N ILE A 255 -3.22 -13.99 -0.08
CA ILE A 255 -2.41 -13.69 1.10
C ILE A 255 -1.39 -12.62 0.71
N HIS A 256 -1.42 -11.49 1.40
CA HIS A 256 -0.52 -10.37 1.18
C HIS A 256 0.91 -10.70 1.65
N TYR A 257 1.02 -11.30 2.83
CA TYR A 257 2.28 -11.58 3.51
C TYR A 257 2.22 -12.92 4.25
N PHE A 258 3.22 -13.76 4.05
CA PHE A 258 3.38 -15.05 4.72
C PHE A 258 4.77 -15.12 5.34
N ASP A 259 4.84 -15.05 6.67
CA ASP A 259 6.08 -15.18 7.42
C ASP A 259 6.35 -16.63 7.81
N MET A 260 7.54 -17.10 7.48
CA MET A 260 8.13 -18.34 7.98
C MET A 260 9.25 -18.00 8.95
N SER A 261 9.09 -18.39 10.22
CA SER A 261 10.08 -18.16 11.27
C SER A 261 10.29 -19.40 12.15
N ASP A 262 11.36 -19.38 12.94
CA ASP A 262 11.72 -20.44 13.88
C ASP A 262 11.81 -21.83 13.22
N GLY A 263 11.14 -22.84 13.78
CA GLY A 263 11.08 -24.22 13.26
C GLY A 263 9.84 -24.51 12.43
N ALA A 264 9.22 -23.50 11.81
CA ALA A 264 7.99 -23.65 11.06
C ALA A 264 8.15 -24.56 9.82
N HIS A 265 7.06 -25.17 9.39
CA HIS A 265 6.99 -25.94 8.14
C HIS A 265 5.91 -25.37 7.22
N LEU A 266 6.25 -25.20 5.93
CA LEU A 266 5.32 -24.87 4.86
C LEU A 266 5.49 -25.83 3.69
N THR A 267 4.39 -26.47 3.28
CA THR A 267 4.30 -27.16 1.98
C THR A 267 3.21 -26.50 1.15
N MET A 268 3.58 -25.95 0.00
CA MET A 268 2.67 -25.31 -0.95
C MET A 268 2.74 -26.01 -2.31
N ILE A 269 1.62 -26.54 -2.79
CA ILE A 269 1.55 -27.36 -4.01
C ILE A 269 0.41 -26.87 -4.90
N ASN A 270 0.68 -26.68 -6.19
CA ASN A 270 -0.32 -26.31 -7.20
C ASN A 270 -1.18 -25.10 -6.78
N SER A 271 -0.58 -24.11 -6.14
CA SER A 271 -1.30 -23.04 -5.44
C SER A 271 -0.80 -21.66 -5.85
N GLU A 272 -1.51 -20.62 -5.41
CA GLU A 272 -1.10 -19.23 -5.61
C GLU A 272 -1.07 -18.48 -4.27
N MET A 273 -0.05 -17.65 -4.10
CA MET A 273 0.08 -16.67 -3.02
C MET A 273 0.34 -15.32 -3.69
N VAL A 274 -0.72 -14.75 -4.25
CA VAL A 274 -0.66 -13.56 -5.09
C VAL A 274 -1.74 -12.61 -4.67
N PHE A 275 -1.33 -11.40 -4.29
CA PHE A 275 -2.24 -10.29 -4.04
C PHE A 275 -1.85 -9.10 -4.92
N THR A 276 -2.81 -8.20 -5.18
CA THR A 276 -2.61 -7.04 -6.07
C THR A 276 -1.36 -6.24 -5.72
N ILE A 277 -1.12 -6.04 -4.42
CA ILE A 277 0.03 -5.29 -3.88
C ILE A 277 0.95 -6.17 -3.01
N GLY A 278 0.85 -7.50 -3.13
CA GLY A 278 1.59 -8.43 -2.28
C GLY A 278 1.68 -9.86 -2.82
N GLY A 279 1.74 -10.80 -1.88
CA GLY A 279 2.09 -12.21 -2.13
C GLY A 279 3.51 -12.51 -1.68
N LEU A 280 3.99 -11.86 -0.63
CA LEU A 280 5.32 -12.08 -0.08
C LEU A 280 5.36 -13.39 0.69
N LEU A 281 6.18 -14.33 0.22
CA LEU A 281 6.68 -15.42 1.03
C LEU A 281 8.02 -14.99 1.65
N GLN A 282 8.02 -14.69 2.95
CA GLN A 282 9.21 -14.32 3.71
C GLN A 282 9.72 -15.55 4.46
N VAL A 283 10.97 -15.95 4.19
CA VAL A 283 11.60 -17.10 4.83
C VAL A 283 12.78 -16.67 5.69
N THR A 284 12.58 -16.75 7.01
CA THR A 284 13.56 -16.37 8.04
C THR A 284 13.96 -17.53 8.95
N GLY A 285 13.32 -18.69 8.78
CA GLY A 285 13.53 -19.92 9.55
C GLY A 285 12.75 -21.09 8.94
N GLY A 286 12.97 -22.28 9.49
CA GLY A 286 12.14 -23.45 9.24
C GLY A 286 12.42 -24.18 7.93
N GLU A 287 11.41 -24.92 7.46
CA GLU A 287 11.44 -25.69 6.22
C GLU A 287 10.27 -25.29 5.31
N THR A 288 10.61 -24.84 4.10
CA THR A 288 9.63 -24.41 3.10
C THR A 288 9.83 -25.18 1.79
N THR A 289 8.75 -25.76 1.29
CA THR A 289 8.71 -26.40 -0.04
C THR A 289 7.56 -25.84 -0.85
N VAL A 290 7.87 -25.31 -2.03
CA VAL A 290 6.88 -24.76 -2.97
C VAL A 290 7.00 -25.49 -4.31
N VAL A 291 5.90 -26.07 -4.80
CA VAL A 291 5.87 -26.89 -6.01
C VAL A 291 4.73 -26.46 -6.94
N ASN A 292 5.02 -26.31 -8.23
CA ASN A 292 4.03 -25.95 -9.27
C ASN A 292 3.16 -24.75 -8.88
N SER A 293 3.74 -23.69 -8.33
CA SER A 293 2.98 -22.61 -7.68
C SER A 293 3.48 -21.23 -8.10
N THR A 294 2.66 -20.21 -7.85
CA THR A 294 3.01 -18.81 -8.11
C THR A 294 3.02 -18.01 -6.81
N ILE A 295 4.06 -17.23 -6.58
CA ILE A 295 4.17 -16.30 -5.45
C ILE A 295 4.42 -14.88 -5.95
N GLY A 296 3.93 -13.89 -5.21
CA GLY A 296 4.10 -12.48 -5.57
C GLY A 296 5.53 -11.96 -5.35
N ALA A 297 6.14 -12.32 -4.23
CA ALA A 297 7.49 -11.91 -3.86
C ALA A 297 8.17 -12.98 -3.02
N LEU A 298 9.50 -12.93 -2.97
CA LEU A 298 10.32 -13.79 -2.12
C LEU A 298 11.23 -12.94 -1.24
N GLY A 299 11.08 -13.10 0.07
CA GLY A 299 11.91 -12.50 1.10
C GLY A 299 12.84 -13.52 1.73
N LEU A 300 14.14 -13.23 1.78
CA LEU A 300 15.15 -14.13 2.34
C LEU A 300 15.94 -13.47 3.46
N LYS A 301 16.05 -14.16 4.60
CA LYS A 301 17.02 -13.79 5.65
C LYS A 301 18.42 -14.22 5.24
N VAL A 302 19.39 -13.33 5.45
CA VAL A 302 20.81 -13.68 5.44
C VAL A 302 21.28 -13.70 6.90
N PRO A 303 21.49 -14.88 7.51
CA PRO A 303 21.86 -14.97 8.92
C PRO A 303 23.24 -14.37 9.23
N ALA A 304 23.50 -14.11 10.51
CA ALA A 304 24.82 -13.70 10.98
C ALA A 304 25.93 -14.64 10.48
N ASN A 305 27.05 -14.07 10.02
CA ASN A 305 28.20 -14.77 9.42
C ASN A 305 27.92 -15.54 8.11
N ALA A 306 26.70 -15.50 7.57
CA ALA A 306 26.40 -16.12 6.28
C ALA A 306 26.90 -15.26 5.11
N HIS A 307 27.15 -15.91 3.97
CA HIS A 307 27.60 -15.23 2.77
C HIS A 307 26.47 -15.13 1.75
N LEU A 308 26.25 -13.92 1.22
CA LEU A 308 25.40 -13.69 0.06
C LEU A 308 26.23 -12.98 -1.01
N ASN A 309 26.50 -13.67 -2.12
CA ASN A 309 27.24 -13.11 -3.26
C ASN A 309 26.41 -13.26 -4.53
N VAL A 310 25.61 -12.24 -4.86
CA VAL A 310 24.67 -12.30 -5.99
C VAL A 310 24.82 -11.08 -6.90
N SER A 311 24.49 -11.28 -8.16
CA SER A 311 24.42 -10.20 -9.12
C SER A 311 23.39 -10.45 -10.20
N ASN A 312 22.94 -9.38 -10.86
CA ASN A 312 21.98 -9.44 -11.95
C ASN A 312 20.65 -10.10 -11.55
N LEU A 313 20.21 -9.92 -10.30
CA LEU A 313 18.87 -10.30 -9.91
C LEU A 313 17.85 -9.35 -10.55
N SER A 314 16.74 -9.91 -10.99
CA SER A 314 15.57 -9.17 -11.47
C SER A 314 14.31 -9.86 -10.98
N SER A 315 13.21 -9.13 -10.89
CA SER A 315 11.89 -9.71 -10.64
C SER A 315 11.42 -10.60 -11.82
N GLY A 316 10.36 -11.40 -11.62
CA GLY A 316 9.77 -12.20 -12.70
C GLY A 316 10.45 -13.54 -13.01
N VAL A 317 11.12 -14.14 -12.03
CA VAL A 317 11.92 -15.36 -12.22
C VAL A 317 11.06 -16.63 -12.17
N TYR A 318 11.33 -17.57 -13.07
CA TYR A 318 10.80 -18.93 -13.02
C TYR A 318 11.89 -19.92 -12.59
N PHE A 319 11.58 -20.77 -11.61
CA PHE A 319 12.48 -21.81 -11.10
C PHE A 319 11.97 -23.19 -11.49
N ASP A 320 12.70 -23.91 -12.35
CA ASP A 320 12.45 -25.33 -12.58
C ASP A 320 12.72 -26.15 -11.31
N SER A 321 13.87 -25.88 -10.68
CA SER A 321 14.29 -26.41 -9.38
C SER A 321 15.35 -25.48 -8.79
N TRP A 322 15.16 -25.05 -7.55
CA TRP A 322 16.06 -24.15 -6.84
C TRP A 322 16.05 -24.42 -5.33
N ASP A 323 17.20 -24.24 -4.70
CA ASP A 323 17.43 -24.39 -3.27
C ASP A 323 18.14 -23.13 -2.76
N VAL A 324 17.70 -22.58 -1.63
CA VAL A 324 18.29 -21.39 -1.02
C VAL A 324 19.78 -21.52 -0.73
N HIS A 325 20.28 -22.73 -0.43
CA HIS A 325 21.70 -22.96 -0.16
C HIS A 325 22.59 -22.78 -1.39
N SER A 326 22.00 -22.72 -2.59
CA SER A 326 22.74 -22.32 -3.80
C SER A 326 23.10 -20.83 -3.81
N MET A 327 22.38 -20.02 -3.03
CA MET A 327 22.54 -18.57 -2.93
C MET A 327 23.14 -18.14 -1.58
N ILE A 328 22.72 -18.80 -0.49
CA ILE A 328 23.18 -18.56 0.88
C ILE A 328 23.57 -19.92 1.48
N PRO A 329 24.80 -20.41 1.23
CA PRO A 329 25.21 -21.75 1.65
C PRO A 329 25.10 -22.01 3.16
N GLU A 330 25.22 -20.97 3.97
CA GLU A 330 25.13 -21.02 5.43
C GLU A 330 23.73 -20.68 5.99
N ALA A 331 22.68 -20.66 5.15
CA ALA A 331 21.32 -20.50 5.64
C ALA A 331 21.00 -21.55 6.71
N ASP A 332 20.39 -21.12 7.81
CA ASP A 332 19.96 -21.97 8.93
C ASP A 332 18.53 -22.53 8.72
N TYR A 333 18.02 -22.44 7.50
CA TYR A 333 16.67 -22.82 7.09
C TYR A 333 16.69 -23.46 5.70
N THR A 334 15.64 -24.22 5.37
CA THR A 334 15.48 -24.81 4.04
C THR A 334 14.36 -24.12 3.27
N LEU A 335 14.64 -23.83 2.00
CA LEU A 335 13.66 -23.37 1.05
C LEU A 335 13.96 -24.02 -0.30
N THR A 336 13.00 -24.78 -0.80
CA THR A 336 13.04 -25.36 -2.14
C THR A 336 11.87 -24.87 -2.99
N LEU A 337 12.19 -24.48 -4.22
CA LEU A 337 11.22 -24.03 -5.22
C LEU A 337 11.33 -24.97 -6.42
N THR A 338 10.22 -25.58 -6.83
CA THR A 338 10.17 -26.48 -7.99
C THR A 338 9.01 -26.10 -8.89
N LYS A 339 9.31 -25.75 -10.15
CA LYS A 339 8.33 -25.23 -11.11
C LYS A 339 7.53 -24.05 -10.53
N THR A 340 8.25 -23.10 -9.93
CA THR A 340 7.66 -21.97 -9.21
C THR A 340 7.93 -20.67 -9.94
N GLN A 341 6.91 -19.82 -10.07
CA GLN A 341 7.03 -18.47 -10.61
C GLN A 341 7.03 -17.44 -9.47
N ILE A 342 8.00 -16.52 -9.47
CA ILE A 342 7.92 -15.25 -8.73
C ILE A 342 7.42 -14.18 -9.70
N LEU A 343 6.35 -13.46 -9.36
CA LEU A 343 5.82 -12.42 -10.25
C LEU A 343 6.83 -11.30 -10.51
N LYS A 344 6.69 -10.68 -11.69
CA LYS A 344 7.48 -9.52 -12.07
C LYS A 344 7.02 -8.29 -11.28
N ASP A 345 7.96 -7.41 -10.95
CA ASP A 345 7.64 -6.06 -10.52
C ASP A 345 7.30 -5.21 -11.75
N ASP A 346 6.00 -5.15 -12.01
CA ASP A 346 5.40 -4.39 -13.10
C ASP A 346 4.46 -3.28 -12.58
N PHE A 347 4.62 -2.90 -11.31
CA PHE A 347 3.87 -1.79 -10.74
C PHE A 347 4.19 -0.48 -11.46
N THR A 348 3.14 0.32 -11.65
CA THR A 348 3.19 1.62 -12.34
C THR A 348 2.32 2.64 -11.62
N GLY A 349 2.53 3.93 -11.92
CA GLY A 349 1.76 5.01 -11.30
C GLY A 349 1.97 5.05 -9.79
N ASP A 350 0.88 5.16 -9.02
CA ASP A 350 0.94 5.28 -7.56
C ASP A 350 1.51 4.02 -6.87
N LEU A 351 1.56 2.88 -7.55
CA LEU A 351 2.10 1.61 -7.03
C LEU A 351 3.57 1.38 -7.36
N GLU A 352 4.13 2.17 -8.29
CA GLU A 352 5.51 2.02 -8.78
C GLU A 352 6.52 1.94 -7.63
N HIS A 353 6.33 2.79 -6.62
CA HIS A 353 7.11 2.84 -5.40
C HIS A 353 6.21 2.71 -4.15
N GLY A 354 6.79 2.34 -3.02
CA GLY A 354 6.10 2.30 -1.73
C GLY A 354 6.11 0.94 -1.03
N PRO A 355 5.20 0.72 -0.06
CA PRO A 355 5.27 -0.38 0.90
C PRO A 355 4.85 -1.74 0.32
N TYR A 356 4.55 -1.82 -0.97
CA TYR A 356 4.04 -3.02 -1.62
C TYR A 356 5.10 -4.09 -1.84
N GLU A 357 4.66 -5.36 -1.87
CA GLU A 357 5.55 -6.50 -1.99
C GLU A 357 5.47 -7.16 -3.37
N ARG A 358 6.62 -7.21 -4.05
CA ARG A 358 6.78 -7.84 -5.36
C ARG A 358 8.26 -8.22 -5.56
N GLY A 359 8.57 -9.26 -6.33
CA GLY A 359 9.97 -9.58 -6.67
C GLY A 359 10.83 -9.97 -5.46
N TRP A 360 12.06 -9.44 -5.39
CA TRP A 360 13.08 -9.86 -4.40
C TRP A 360 13.17 -8.92 -3.19
N ILE A 361 13.25 -9.54 -2.00
CA ILE A 361 13.48 -8.85 -0.73
C ILE A 361 14.56 -9.58 0.07
N PHE A 362 15.46 -8.83 0.68
CA PHE A 362 16.49 -9.39 1.57
C PHE A 362 16.42 -8.77 2.96
N PHE A 363 16.59 -9.60 3.98
CA PHE A 363 16.73 -9.24 5.39
C PHE A 363 18.16 -9.54 5.83
N LEU A 364 18.97 -8.50 5.98
CA LEU A 364 20.40 -8.66 6.19
C LEU A 364 20.73 -8.51 7.67
N ASP A 365 21.18 -9.60 8.29
CA ASP A 365 21.79 -9.54 9.62
C ASP A 365 23.02 -8.61 9.57
N PRO A 366 23.24 -7.73 10.58
CA PRO A 366 24.33 -6.77 10.56
C PRO A 366 25.72 -7.41 10.58
N ASP A 367 25.84 -8.69 10.96
CA ASP A 367 27.08 -9.45 10.99
C ASP A 367 27.19 -10.43 9.79
N ALA A 368 26.36 -10.27 8.76
CA ALA A 368 26.46 -11.03 7.51
C ALA A 368 27.53 -10.47 6.54
N HIS A 369 27.96 -11.31 5.60
CA HIS A 369 28.95 -10.98 4.56
C HIS A 369 28.25 -10.88 3.20
N VAL A 370 27.84 -9.67 2.82
CA VAL A 370 26.91 -9.48 1.69
C VAL A 370 27.54 -8.67 0.56
N ARG A 371 27.47 -9.21 -0.65
CA ARG A 371 27.78 -8.53 -1.92
C ARG A 371 26.62 -8.71 -2.88
N ILE A 372 25.89 -7.63 -3.12
CA ILE A 372 24.82 -7.60 -4.13
C ILE A 372 25.20 -6.57 -5.19
N ALA A 373 25.23 -6.98 -6.46
CA ALA A 373 25.62 -6.07 -7.54
C ALA A 373 24.63 -6.07 -8.72
N ASN A 374 24.46 -4.92 -9.37
CA ASN A 374 23.73 -4.78 -10.64
C ASN A 374 22.34 -5.46 -10.63
N SER A 375 21.60 -5.28 -9.53
CA SER A 375 20.36 -6.01 -9.28
C SER A 375 19.19 -5.06 -9.11
N GLU A 376 18.02 -5.50 -9.54
CA GLU A 376 16.72 -4.86 -9.27
C GLU A 376 16.04 -5.63 -8.14
N LEU A 377 15.80 -4.92 -7.03
CA LEU A 377 15.20 -5.48 -5.82
C LEU A 377 14.00 -4.62 -5.43
N ARG A 378 13.02 -5.21 -4.74
CA ARG A 378 11.92 -4.41 -4.21
C ARG A 378 12.30 -3.74 -2.90
N LYS A 379 12.97 -4.48 -2.01
CA LYS A 379 13.42 -4.00 -0.70
C LYS A 379 14.72 -4.69 -0.29
N VAL A 380 15.55 -4.00 0.49
CA VAL A 380 16.71 -4.57 1.21
C VAL A 380 16.71 -3.97 2.61
N PHE A 381 16.42 -4.80 3.62
CA PHE A 381 16.42 -4.39 5.02
C PHE A 381 17.85 -4.32 5.53
N ILE A 382 18.19 -3.15 6.05
CA ILE A 382 19.45 -2.88 6.73
C ILE A 382 19.17 -2.73 8.22
N ASP A 383 19.70 -3.65 9.00
CA ASP A 383 19.60 -3.62 10.46
C ASP A 383 20.77 -2.82 11.02
N VAL A 384 20.46 -1.83 11.88
CA VAL A 384 21.45 -1.05 12.63
C VAL A 384 21.17 -1.25 14.11
N ILE A 385 22.05 -1.99 14.78
CA ILE A 385 21.88 -2.42 16.17
C ILE A 385 23.13 -2.01 16.96
N ASP A 386 22.91 -1.28 18.06
CA ASP A 386 23.94 -0.78 18.97
C ASP A 386 25.09 -0.05 18.24
N ASP A 387 24.76 0.73 17.21
CA ASP A 387 25.75 1.33 16.30
C ASP A 387 25.39 2.76 15.87
N ASN A 388 26.37 3.43 15.27
CA ASN A 388 26.19 4.73 14.66
C ASN A 388 26.43 4.62 13.15
N ALA A 389 25.41 4.93 12.36
CA ALA A 389 25.47 4.80 10.91
C ALA A 389 25.01 6.09 10.21
N THR A 390 25.60 6.35 9.04
CA THR A 390 25.14 7.42 8.15
C THR A 390 24.91 6.85 6.76
N PHE A 391 23.74 7.12 6.21
CA PHE A 391 23.33 6.71 4.88
C PHE A 391 23.00 7.95 4.04
N GLU A 392 23.28 7.89 2.75
CA GLU A 392 23.06 9.02 1.86
C GLU A 392 22.71 8.58 0.45
N ASN A 393 21.92 9.40 -0.24
CA ASN A 393 21.60 9.25 -1.67
C ASN A 393 20.88 7.94 -2.02
N LEU A 394 20.10 7.38 -1.09
CA LEU A 394 19.30 6.18 -1.34
C LEU A 394 18.00 6.58 -2.00
N LYS A 395 17.91 6.35 -3.32
CA LYS A 395 16.73 6.75 -4.11
C LYS A 395 16.12 5.56 -4.80
N VAL A 396 14.80 5.39 -4.65
CA VAL A 396 14.08 4.33 -5.36
C VAL A 396 14.06 4.59 -6.87
N GLY A 397 14.03 3.53 -7.67
CA GLY A 397 14.08 3.58 -9.13
C GLY A 397 15.42 4.05 -9.72
N ILE A 398 16.41 4.38 -8.87
CA ILE A 398 17.73 4.84 -9.29
C ILE A 398 18.79 3.88 -8.73
N PRO A 399 19.74 3.41 -9.56
CA PRO A 399 20.83 2.59 -9.06
C PRO A 399 21.60 3.31 -7.97
N SER A 400 21.66 2.69 -6.80
CA SER A 400 22.29 3.21 -5.60
C SER A 400 23.36 2.24 -5.12
N SER A 401 24.35 2.75 -4.38
CA SER A 401 25.36 1.93 -3.73
C SER A 401 25.40 2.27 -2.25
N LEU A 402 25.56 1.26 -1.42
CA LEU A 402 25.56 1.36 0.03
C LEU A 402 26.64 0.45 0.58
N LYS A 403 27.36 0.94 1.58
CA LYS A 403 28.29 0.12 2.37
C LYS A 403 28.03 0.34 3.85
N TYR A 404 27.77 -0.74 4.56
CA TYR A 404 27.58 -0.74 6.00
C TYR A 404 28.20 -2.02 6.57
N ARG A 405 29.18 -1.88 7.47
CA ARG A 405 29.99 -3.02 7.94
C ARG A 405 30.52 -3.85 6.76
N ASP A 406 30.22 -5.16 6.73
CA ASP A 406 30.58 -6.07 5.64
C ASP A 406 29.41 -6.35 4.67
N ILE A 407 28.43 -5.45 4.63
CA ILE A 407 27.36 -5.40 3.64
C ILE A 407 27.73 -4.35 2.60
N GLU A 408 27.78 -4.76 1.34
CA GLU A 408 28.08 -3.89 0.20
C GLU A 408 27.08 -4.15 -0.94
N LEU A 409 26.33 -3.10 -1.26
CA LEU A 409 25.42 -3.02 -2.40
C LEU A 409 26.09 -2.15 -3.46
N THR A 410 26.24 -2.67 -4.67
CA THR A 410 26.88 -1.94 -5.79
C THR A 410 25.92 -1.85 -6.96
N ASN A 411 25.52 -0.63 -7.33
CA ASN A 411 24.64 -0.40 -8.49
C ASN A 411 23.32 -1.21 -8.39
N VAL A 412 22.68 -1.16 -7.22
CA VAL A 412 21.40 -1.84 -6.94
C VAL A 412 20.27 -0.84 -7.10
N THR A 413 19.26 -1.19 -7.87
CA THR A 413 18.03 -0.41 -8.02
C THR A 413 16.98 -0.98 -7.08
N VAL A 414 16.59 -0.21 -6.07
CA VAL A 414 15.48 -0.56 -5.19
C VAL A 414 14.20 0.07 -5.74
N MET A 415 13.16 -0.74 -5.98
CA MET A 415 11.93 -0.29 -6.64
C MET A 415 10.85 0.11 -5.64
N GLY A 416 10.75 -0.54 -4.48
CA GLY A 416 9.71 -0.29 -3.49
C GLY A 416 10.09 0.79 -2.49
N GLN A 417 10.94 0.42 -1.53
CA GLN A 417 11.37 1.31 -0.45
C GLN A 417 12.71 0.85 0.14
N TRP A 418 13.36 1.75 0.87
CA TRP A 418 14.59 1.49 1.62
C TRP A 418 14.29 1.26 3.10
N PRO A 419 14.15 -0.01 3.54
CA PRO A 419 13.85 -0.32 4.92
C PRO A 419 15.06 -0.32 5.86
N PHE A 420 14.84 0.20 7.06
CA PHE A 420 15.80 0.20 8.16
C PHE A 420 15.13 -0.26 9.45
N TYR A 421 15.67 -1.32 10.05
CA TYR A 421 15.44 -1.64 11.45
C TYR A 421 16.52 -0.97 12.29
N ILE A 422 16.13 -0.16 13.28
CA ILE A 422 17.08 0.70 14.01
C ILE A 422 16.89 0.52 15.52
N LYS A 423 17.79 -0.22 16.16
CA LYS A 423 17.70 -0.54 17.58
C LYS A 423 18.86 0.07 18.36
N ASP A 424 18.53 0.83 19.40
CA ASP A 424 19.47 1.45 20.34
C ASP A 424 20.68 2.13 19.66
N SER A 425 20.39 2.81 18.56
CA SER A 425 21.40 3.29 17.61
C SER A 425 21.26 4.79 17.30
N LYS A 426 22.31 5.41 16.78
CA LYS A 426 22.22 6.76 16.20
C LYS A 426 22.40 6.70 14.69
N VAL A 427 21.32 6.92 13.96
CA VAL A 427 21.30 6.84 12.50
C VAL A 427 21.04 8.22 11.90
N THR A 428 21.80 8.57 10.87
CA THR A 428 21.53 9.76 10.05
C THR A 428 21.31 9.36 8.60
N ILE A 429 20.19 9.77 8.00
CA ILE A 429 19.87 9.48 6.61
C ILE A 429 19.71 10.81 5.86
N ASN A 430 20.46 10.98 4.77
CA ASN A 430 20.51 12.23 4.00
C ASN A 430 20.08 12.02 2.53
N ASN A 431 19.40 13.00 1.94
CA ASN A 431 19.07 13.06 0.51
C ASN A 431 18.51 11.74 -0.07
N SER A 432 17.62 11.09 0.67
CA SER A 432 17.06 9.78 0.35
C SER A 432 15.54 9.84 0.23
N ASN A 433 14.91 8.94 -0.52
CA ASN A 433 13.45 8.90 -0.66
C ASN A 433 12.88 7.51 -0.46
N TYR A 434 11.57 7.45 -0.18
CA TYR A 434 10.85 6.22 0.12
C TYR A 434 11.53 5.38 1.20
N LEU A 435 11.85 6.00 2.33
CA LEU A 435 12.36 5.28 3.50
C LEU A 435 11.22 4.53 4.20
N PHE A 436 11.51 3.30 4.64
CA PHE A 436 10.69 2.58 5.61
C PHE A 436 11.47 2.46 6.92
N LEU A 437 11.01 3.11 7.98
CA LEU A 437 11.74 3.15 9.24
C LEU A 437 11.00 2.38 10.33
N GLN A 438 11.72 1.44 10.96
CA GLN A 438 11.27 0.66 12.11
C GLN A 438 12.23 0.85 13.29
N PRO A 439 12.21 2.02 13.96
CA PRO A 439 13.04 2.22 15.13
C PRO A 439 12.49 1.48 16.36
N THR A 440 13.41 1.08 17.24
CA THR A 440 13.17 0.41 18.52
C THR A 440 14.10 0.95 19.60
N GLY A 441 13.69 0.82 20.86
CA GLY A 441 14.51 1.17 22.01
C GLY A 441 14.73 2.68 22.08
N THR A 442 15.95 3.09 22.39
CA THR A 442 16.30 4.50 22.67
C THR A 442 16.98 5.22 21.51
N SER A 443 16.80 4.71 20.28
CA SER A 443 17.47 5.21 19.08
C SER A 443 17.25 6.70 18.81
N THR A 444 18.25 7.37 18.24
CA THR A 444 18.10 8.69 17.64
C THR A 444 18.23 8.57 16.12
N VAL A 445 17.16 8.92 15.39
CA VAL A 445 17.14 8.82 13.93
C VAL A 445 16.97 10.21 13.33
N SER A 446 18.01 10.71 12.67
CA SER A 446 18.01 11.99 11.99
C SER A 446 17.74 11.80 10.49
N VAL A 447 16.71 12.45 9.96
CA VAL A 447 16.25 12.35 8.57
C VAL A 447 16.33 13.73 7.92
N ASN A 448 17.28 13.90 7.01
CA ASN A 448 17.63 15.19 6.42
C ASN A 448 17.41 15.21 4.91
N ASP A 449 16.68 16.21 4.42
CA ASP A 449 16.36 16.38 3.00
C ASP A 449 15.83 15.09 2.38
N SER A 450 14.98 14.38 3.13
CA SER A 450 14.62 13.00 2.84
C SER A 450 13.13 12.74 3.03
N HIS A 451 12.66 11.66 2.40
CA HIS A 451 11.25 11.28 2.37
C HIS A 451 11.05 9.90 2.98
N ILE A 452 10.20 9.84 4.01
CA ILE A 452 9.67 8.62 4.61
C ILE A 452 8.38 8.25 3.87
N CYS A 453 8.34 7.02 3.35
CA CYS A 453 7.12 6.44 2.84
C CYS A 453 6.35 5.76 3.98
N GLU A 454 7.04 4.97 4.80
CA GLU A 454 6.42 4.14 5.83
C GLU A 454 7.15 4.30 7.18
N PHE A 455 6.39 4.42 8.27
CA PHE A 455 6.93 4.57 9.62
C PHE A 455 6.20 3.65 10.61
N ILE A 456 6.90 2.64 11.12
CA ILE A 456 6.33 1.64 12.03
C ILE A 456 7.28 1.45 13.23
N PRO A 457 7.24 2.35 14.23
CA PRO A 457 8.04 2.19 15.44
C PRO A 457 7.60 0.95 16.24
N ARG A 458 8.58 0.25 16.80
CA ARG A 458 8.41 -1.00 17.56
C ARG A 458 9.06 -0.82 18.93
N GLU A 459 8.30 -0.70 20.01
CA GLU A 459 8.89 -0.48 21.34
C GLU A 459 9.86 0.71 21.37
N PHE A 460 9.48 1.81 20.72
CA PHE A 460 10.34 2.96 20.53
C PHE A 460 10.12 4.02 21.61
N SER A 461 11.21 4.42 22.25
CA SER A 461 11.27 5.47 23.27
C SER A 461 12.31 6.57 22.99
N GLY A 462 12.82 6.59 21.76
CA GLY A 462 13.89 7.49 21.34
C GLY A 462 13.41 8.78 20.71
N THR A 463 14.14 9.27 19.71
CA THR A 463 13.84 10.55 19.05
C THR A 463 14.02 10.49 17.53
N MET A 464 13.03 10.97 16.81
CA MET A 464 13.12 11.30 15.39
C MET A 464 13.49 12.78 15.24
N GLU A 465 14.55 13.08 14.49
CA GLU A 465 14.98 14.44 14.18
C GLU A 465 14.84 14.71 12.68
N PHE A 466 14.14 15.77 12.31
CA PHE A 466 13.91 16.09 10.91
C PHE A 466 14.55 17.40 10.51
N ARG A 467 15.15 17.42 9.32
CA ARG A 467 15.55 18.64 8.63
C ARG A 467 15.04 18.57 7.21
N ASN A 468 13.99 19.33 6.90
CA ASN A 468 13.33 19.27 5.59
C ASN A 468 12.90 17.83 5.24
N GLY A 469 12.24 17.18 6.22
CA GLY A 469 11.69 15.84 6.07
C GLY A 469 10.29 15.86 5.46
N LEU A 470 9.95 14.78 4.75
CA LEU A 470 8.61 14.54 4.20
C LEU A 470 8.12 13.15 4.62
N TRP A 471 6.85 12.99 4.99
CA TRP A 471 6.21 11.70 5.28
C TRP A 471 4.85 11.60 4.58
N THR A 472 4.58 10.62 3.70
CA THR A 472 3.39 10.67 2.81
C THR A 472 2.46 9.46 2.72
N THR A 473 2.93 8.23 3.00
CA THR A 473 2.17 7.01 2.61
C THR A 473 1.50 6.28 3.76
N ALA A 474 2.27 5.74 4.72
CA ALA A 474 1.72 4.89 5.77
C ALA A 474 2.45 5.05 7.11
N GLY A 475 1.78 4.62 8.18
CA GLY A 475 2.44 4.33 9.45
C GLY A 475 1.54 3.63 10.45
N GLU A 476 2.18 2.95 11.40
CA GLU A 476 1.52 2.22 12.48
C GLU A 476 2.22 2.56 13.82
N ILE A 477 1.66 3.54 14.54
CA ILE A 477 2.12 3.96 15.87
C ILE A 477 1.24 3.25 16.91
N ILE A 478 1.54 1.98 17.13
CA ILE A 478 0.69 1.08 17.93
C ILE A 478 1.48 0.58 19.15
N GLY A 479 0.85 0.55 20.31
CA GLY A 479 1.27 -0.16 21.53
C GLY A 479 0.25 -1.23 21.92
N ASP A 480 0.54 -1.95 23.01
CA ASP A 480 -0.30 -3.02 23.58
C ASP A 480 -0.83 -4.07 22.58
N VAL A 481 -0.01 -4.41 21.58
CA VAL A 481 -0.33 -5.46 20.60
C VAL A 481 0.87 -6.39 20.46
N ALA A 482 0.76 -7.59 21.02
CA ALA A 482 1.87 -8.54 21.16
C ALA A 482 2.57 -8.93 19.85
N TYR A 483 1.83 -9.02 18.74
CA TYR A 483 2.38 -9.34 17.43
C TYR A 483 2.91 -8.11 16.66
N HIS A 484 2.80 -6.91 17.25
CA HIS A 484 3.18 -5.64 16.60
C HIS A 484 4.17 -4.84 17.45
N SER A 485 3.76 -4.35 18.61
CA SER A 485 4.56 -3.53 19.53
C SER A 485 3.83 -3.40 20.87
N MET A 486 4.56 -3.55 21.98
CA MET A 486 3.97 -3.46 23.33
C MET A 486 3.85 -2.02 23.85
N SER A 487 4.69 -1.10 23.39
CA SER A 487 4.66 0.30 23.84
C SER A 487 5.28 1.21 22.79
N ASN A 488 4.88 2.47 22.71
CA ASN A 488 5.60 3.50 21.97
C ASN A 488 5.46 4.82 22.73
N ASP A 489 6.58 5.44 23.07
CA ASP A 489 6.65 6.72 23.81
C ASP A 489 7.89 7.52 23.39
N PHE A 490 7.80 8.21 22.26
CA PHE A 490 8.97 8.82 21.62
C PHE A 490 8.74 10.30 21.25
N SER A 491 9.82 10.95 20.84
CA SER A 491 9.78 12.36 20.43
C SER A 491 10.01 12.57 18.94
N ILE A 492 9.32 13.56 18.36
CA ILE A 492 9.55 14.08 17.00
C ILE A 492 9.96 15.54 17.11
N LYS A 493 11.05 15.94 16.44
CA LYS A 493 11.49 17.34 16.39
C LYS A 493 12.03 17.76 15.03
N GLY A 494 12.08 19.08 14.82
CA GLY A 494 12.64 19.70 13.62
C GLY A 494 11.61 19.89 12.50
N SER A 495 12.10 20.09 11.27
CA SER A 495 11.26 20.47 10.13
C SER A 495 10.75 19.25 9.37
N LEU A 496 9.47 18.97 9.54
CA LEU A 496 8.74 17.85 8.93
C LEU A 496 7.46 18.35 8.27
N LYS A 497 7.25 17.93 7.02
CA LYS A 497 5.95 17.95 6.34
C LYS A 497 5.33 16.57 6.35
N ILE A 498 4.09 16.47 6.78
CA ILE A 498 3.29 15.23 6.71
C ILE A 498 2.27 15.44 5.59
N GLY A 499 2.21 14.51 4.64
CA GLY A 499 1.32 14.54 3.49
C GLY A 499 -0.08 14.11 3.87
N ASP A 500 -1.06 14.64 3.14
CA ASP A 500 -2.49 14.52 3.47
C ASP A 500 -2.95 13.05 3.58
N GLY A 501 -2.41 12.15 2.75
CA GLY A 501 -2.74 10.72 2.78
C GLY A 501 -2.38 9.99 4.08
N ILE A 502 -1.46 10.53 4.89
CA ILE A 502 -1.11 9.95 6.19
C ILE A 502 -2.27 10.03 7.17
N GLN A 503 -3.13 11.04 7.09
CA GLN A 503 -4.22 11.20 8.05
C GLN A 503 -5.22 10.03 8.00
N ASP A 504 -5.40 9.45 6.82
CA ASP A 504 -6.29 8.31 6.59
C ASP A 504 -5.58 6.97 6.83
N ASN A 505 -4.27 6.92 6.60
CA ASN A 505 -3.49 5.67 6.65
C ASN A 505 -2.76 5.44 7.98
N LEU A 506 -2.60 6.46 8.83
CA LEU A 506 -1.92 6.33 10.11
C LEU A 506 -2.79 5.56 11.11
N GLN A 507 -2.33 4.37 11.49
CA GLN A 507 -2.91 3.62 12.59
C GLN A 507 -2.28 4.06 13.91
N TRP A 508 -3.11 4.28 14.93
CA TRP A 508 -2.67 4.67 16.26
C TRP A 508 -3.45 3.90 17.32
N LYS A 509 -2.74 3.34 18.29
CA LYS A 509 -3.35 2.69 19.47
C LYS A 509 -2.34 2.69 20.62
N ASP A 510 -2.77 2.99 21.84
CA ASP A 510 -1.98 2.80 23.08
C ASP A 510 -0.52 3.28 22.99
N ALA A 511 -0.31 4.44 22.35
CA ALA A 511 0.99 5.01 22.09
C ALA A 511 0.99 6.52 22.37
N THR A 512 2.16 7.03 22.74
CA THR A 512 2.39 8.42 23.08
C THR A 512 3.49 9.00 22.20
N VAL A 513 3.29 10.20 21.67
CA VAL A 513 4.31 10.91 20.89
C VAL A 513 4.39 12.35 21.33
N THR A 514 5.57 12.79 21.75
CA THR A 514 5.83 14.22 22.02
C THR A 514 6.38 14.87 20.75
N ARG A 515 5.64 15.80 20.16
CA ARG A 515 6.09 16.54 18.97
C ARG A 515 6.46 17.97 19.32
N GLU A 516 7.70 18.36 18.98
CA GLU A 516 8.18 19.74 19.07
C GLU A 516 7.81 20.52 17.80
N TYR A 517 7.23 21.70 17.98
CA TYR A 517 6.90 22.63 16.90
C TYR A 517 7.82 23.84 16.96
N ASP A 518 8.63 24.00 15.92
CA ASP A 518 9.33 25.26 15.65
C ASP A 518 8.33 26.29 15.11
N ILE A 519 8.18 27.42 15.80
CA ILE A 519 7.23 28.49 15.46
C ILE A 519 8.01 29.73 15.06
N HIS A 520 7.73 30.24 13.86
CA HIS A 520 8.35 31.43 13.31
C HIS A 520 7.30 32.54 13.19
N VAL A 521 7.46 33.60 13.99
CA VAL A 521 6.59 34.77 13.96
C VAL A 521 7.27 35.90 13.20
N VAL A 522 6.68 36.28 12.08
CA VAL A 522 7.22 37.30 11.17
C VAL A 522 6.18 38.34 10.83
N LYS A 523 6.61 39.55 10.49
CA LYS A 523 5.76 40.53 9.82
C LYS A 523 5.49 40.11 8.38
N LYS A 524 4.51 40.76 7.75
CA LYS A 524 4.20 40.59 6.32
C LYS A 524 5.40 40.83 5.38
N ASP A 525 6.36 41.66 5.77
CA ASP A 525 7.60 41.92 5.01
C ASP A 525 8.71 40.86 5.24
N GLY A 526 8.45 39.85 6.07
CA GLY A 526 9.38 38.79 6.43
C GLY A 526 10.28 39.11 7.63
N THR A 527 10.19 40.31 8.22
CA THR A 527 10.98 40.68 9.39
C THR A 527 10.59 39.85 10.61
N PRO A 528 11.55 39.22 11.33
CA PRO A 528 11.24 38.47 12.54
C PRO A 528 10.72 39.36 13.68
N LEU A 529 9.77 38.85 14.46
CA LEU A 529 9.21 39.53 15.62
C LEU A 529 9.70 38.90 16.92
N SER A 530 10.55 39.62 17.65
CA SER A 530 11.10 39.20 18.94
C SER A 530 10.22 39.59 20.14
N GLY A 531 10.24 38.78 21.20
CA GLY A 531 9.51 39.04 22.44
C GLY A 531 8.00 38.85 22.33
N VAL A 532 7.50 38.22 21.26
CA VAL A 532 6.09 37.89 21.08
C VAL A 532 5.74 36.68 21.93
N LEU A 533 4.61 36.73 22.64
CA LEU A 533 4.18 35.62 23.48
C LEU A 533 3.45 34.58 22.62
N VAL A 534 3.93 33.34 22.69
CA VAL A 534 3.36 32.15 22.07
C VAL A 534 2.75 31.30 23.17
N GLN A 535 1.46 30.99 23.05
CA GLN A 535 0.69 30.25 24.05
C GLN A 535 -0.01 29.04 23.42
N MET A 536 0.15 27.88 24.05
CA MET A 536 -0.55 26.66 23.69
C MET A 536 -0.46 25.65 24.81
N ASP A 537 -1.54 24.91 25.10
CA ASP A 537 -1.54 23.78 26.04
C ASP A 537 -0.83 24.07 27.38
N GLY A 538 -1.19 25.22 27.99
CA GLY A 538 -0.59 25.69 29.24
C GLY A 538 0.85 26.23 29.14
N GLN A 539 1.54 26.04 28.02
CA GLN A 539 2.86 26.59 27.74
C GLN A 539 2.77 28.06 27.32
N ASN A 540 3.73 28.85 27.79
CA ASN A 540 3.87 30.28 27.51
C ASN A 540 5.34 30.58 27.23
N VAL A 541 5.67 30.83 25.97
CA VAL A 541 7.06 30.97 25.50
C VAL A 541 7.18 32.26 24.70
N SER A 542 8.26 33.01 24.88
CA SER A 542 8.51 34.23 24.09
C SER A 542 9.42 33.94 22.91
N THR A 543 9.18 34.59 21.77
CA THR A 543 10.07 34.49 20.61
C THR A 543 11.43 35.11 20.88
N ASP A 544 12.48 34.49 20.35
CA ASP A 544 13.88 34.97 20.41
C ASP A 544 14.13 36.15 19.44
N SER A 545 15.41 36.53 19.24
CA SER A 545 15.78 37.62 18.32
C SER A 545 15.51 37.30 16.85
N ASP A 546 15.41 36.03 16.49
CA ASP A 546 15.10 35.55 15.14
C ASP A 546 13.59 35.34 14.95
N GLY A 547 12.77 35.74 15.93
CA GLY A 547 11.33 35.56 15.90
C GLY A 547 10.89 34.12 16.07
N LYS A 548 11.73 33.26 16.66
CA LYS A 548 11.48 31.83 16.82
C LYS A 548 11.07 31.48 18.24
N ALA A 549 10.14 30.55 18.38
CA ALA A 549 9.79 29.90 19.64
C ALA A 549 9.62 28.40 19.41
N LYS A 550 9.69 27.62 20.49
CA LYS A 550 9.45 26.18 20.49
C LYS A 550 8.40 25.83 21.53
N ILE A 551 7.50 24.95 21.17
CA ILE A 551 6.53 24.33 22.07
C ILE A 551 6.49 22.83 21.80
N SER A 552 6.14 22.03 22.80
CA SER A 552 6.02 20.57 22.65
C SER A 552 4.62 20.12 23.01
N ILE A 553 4.00 19.29 22.17
CA ILE A 553 2.64 18.76 22.42
C ILE A 553 2.76 17.25 22.56
N GLN A 554 2.10 16.69 23.56
CA GLN A 554 1.95 15.25 23.71
C GLN A 554 0.70 14.79 22.96
N PHE A 555 0.88 13.83 22.06
CA PHE A 555 -0.19 13.21 21.30
C PHE A 555 -0.41 11.76 21.73
N ASP A 556 -1.68 11.37 21.73
CA ASP A 556 -2.18 10.02 21.98
C ASP A 556 -3.31 9.68 21.01
N GLU A 557 -3.90 8.49 21.17
CA GLU A 557 -4.99 8.01 20.32
C GLU A 557 -6.26 8.88 20.35
N TYR A 558 -6.45 9.67 21.41
CA TYR A 558 -7.64 10.51 21.60
C TYR A 558 -7.47 11.88 20.95
N ASN A 559 -6.25 12.41 20.88
CA ASN A 559 -6.01 13.79 20.47
C ASN A 559 -5.23 13.97 19.16
N PHE A 560 -4.59 12.93 18.58
CA PHE A 560 -3.72 13.10 17.41
C PHE A 560 -4.46 13.62 16.16
N LYS A 561 -5.77 13.36 16.06
CA LYS A 561 -6.64 13.88 14.98
C LYS A 561 -7.28 15.24 15.30
N GLN A 562 -7.08 15.79 16.50
CA GLN A 562 -7.70 17.04 16.92
C GLN A 562 -6.86 18.24 16.48
N ASN A 563 -7.55 19.34 16.14
CA ASN A 563 -6.92 20.64 15.98
C ASN A 563 -6.88 21.34 17.34
N MET A 564 -5.74 21.95 17.63
CA MET A 564 -5.49 22.74 18.83
C MET A 564 -5.16 24.19 18.42
N ILE A 565 -5.47 25.15 19.30
CA ILE A 565 -5.29 26.57 19.00
C ILE A 565 -3.93 27.06 19.50
N LEU A 566 -3.07 27.47 18.57
CA LEU A 566 -1.89 28.28 18.84
C LEU A 566 -2.29 29.74 18.95
N LYS A 567 -1.99 30.37 20.09
CA LYS A 567 -2.29 31.79 20.30
C LYS A 567 -1.00 32.61 20.34
N ILE A 568 -0.96 33.67 19.54
CA ILE A 568 0.16 34.60 19.44
C ILE A 568 -0.29 35.96 19.95
N SER A 569 0.29 36.42 21.06
CA SER A 569 -0.03 37.70 21.69
C SER A 569 1.13 38.69 21.54
N LEU A 570 0.84 39.80 20.88
CA LEU A 570 1.77 40.90 20.65
C LEU A 570 1.85 41.81 21.90
N PRO A 571 2.95 42.58 22.07
CA PRO A 571 3.11 43.49 23.21
C PRO A 571 2.02 44.56 23.36
N ASN A 572 1.28 44.85 22.28
CA ASN A 572 0.16 45.79 22.26
C ASN A 572 -1.20 45.14 22.63
N ASN A 573 -1.20 43.92 23.14
CA ASN A 573 -2.38 43.09 23.45
C ASN A 573 -3.21 42.63 22.24
N THR A 574 -2.72 42.81 21.01
CA THR A 574 -3.33 42.16 19.85
C THR A 574 -3.02 40.67 19.87
N THR A 575 -4.00 39.85 19.50
CA THR A 575 -3.86 38.40 19.45
C THR A 575 -4.20 37.88 18.06
N THR A 576 -3.42 36.92 17.57
CA THR A 576 -3.70 36.10 16.40
C THR A 576 -3.74 34.64 16.82
N GLU A 577 -4.60 33.85 16.17
CA GLU A 577 -4.75 32.42 16.42
C GLU A 577 -4.48 31.62 15.16
N THR A 578 -3.95 30.40 15.30
CA THR A 578 -3.69 29.46 14.21
C THR A 578 -3.94 28.05 14.70
N GLU A 579 -4.58 27.23 13.88
CA GLU A 579 -4.81 25.81 14.19
C GLU A 579 -3.56 24.99 13.93
N ILE A 580 -3.26 24.07 14.86
CA ILE A 580 -2.18 23.11 14.75
C ILE A 580 -2.63 21.74 15.25
N SER A 581 -2.17 20.69 14.58
CA SER A 581 -2.47 19.29 14.88
C SER A 581 -1.19 18.44 14.74
N PHE A 582 -1.30 17.15 15.02
CA PHE A 582 -0.20 16.19 14.79
C PHE A 582 0.29 16.21 13.33
N PHE A 583 -0.55 16.62 12.37
CA PHE A 583 -0.23 16.63 10.94
C PHE A 583 0.31 17.97 10.43
N SER A 584 0.28 19.04 11.23
CA SER A 584 0.72 20.36 10.77
C SER A 584 2.19 20.38 10.35
N GLU A 585 2.50 21.04 9.24
CA GLU A 585 3.87 21.21 8.75
C GLU A 585 4.72 22.01 9.75
N THR A 586 6.00 21.66 9.88
CA THR A 586 6.95 22.37 10.75
C THR A 586 8.14 22.87 9.91
N PRO A 587 8.57 24.13 10.07
CA PRO A 587 8.13 25.11 11.08
C PRO A 587 6.77 25.75 10.77
N ILE A 588 6.03 26.11 11.82
CA ILE A 588 4.78 26.87 11.75
C ILE A 588 5.12 28.34 11.50
N LYS A 589 4.69 28.88 10.36
CA LYS A 589 4.91 30.29 10.02
C LYS A 589 3.66 31.11 10.33
N VAL A 590 3.75 32.01 11.29
CA VAL A 590 2.68 32.97 11.62
C VAL A 590 3.07 34.35 11.10
N ILE A 591 2.23 34.90 10.22
CA ILE A 591 2.43 36.22 9.61
C ILE A 591 1.54 37.23 10.32
N ILE A 592 2.16 38.25 10.90
CA ILE A 592 1.49 39.37 11.58
C ILE A 592 1.41 40.57 10.63
N GLU A 593 0.26 41.23 10.62
CA GLU A 593 0.00 42.43 9.81
C GLU A 593 0.74 43.69 10.27
#